data_AF-A0A537N315-F1
#
_entry.id   AF-A0A537N315-F1
#
_cell.length_a   1.000
_cell.length_b   1.000
_cell.length_c   1.000
_cell.angle_alpha   90.00
_cell.angle_beta   90.00
_cell.angle_gamma   90.00
#
_symmetry.space_group_name_H-M   'P 1'
#
loop_
_entity.id
_entity.type
_entity.pdbx_description
1 polymer ?
#
loop_
_entity_poly.entity_id
_entity_poly.type
_entity_poly.pdbx_seq_one_letter_code
_entity_poly.pdbx_strand_id
1 'polypeptide(L)'
;MRKGGPNGRKPRRDRAIELIDQFLQQKKMEQTQDYLGRGRRFAGLDAVQLSEDWVSAVRRWLARKDRSREQTMDDLAAELELRGAEPPYHAVKQELADGFAAIEELEQTKVGKQLARDIAVFMRERPRTLH
;
A
#
# COMPACT_ATOMS: atom_id res chain seq x y z
N MET A 1 -25.47 -38.32 21.54
CA MET A 1 -25.88 -37.26 20.57
C MET A 1 -25.92 -35.95 21.36
N ARG A 2 -25.31 -34.81 21.02
CA ARG A 2 -24.97 -34.17 19.74
C ARG A 2 -23.67 -33.36 19.91
N LYS A 3 -22.83 -33.33 18.87
CA LYS A 3 -21.65 -32.46 18.76
C LYS A 3 -22.08 -31.05 18.35
N GLY A 4 -21.70 -30.02 19.11
CA GLY A 4 -21.75 -28.62 18.68
C GLY A 4 -20.34 -28.19 18.32
N GLY A 5 -20.03 -28.09 17.02
CA GLY A 5 -18.70 -27.68 16.53
C GLY A 5 -18.40 -26.20 16.82
N PRO A 6 -17.12 -25.79 16.88
CA PRO A 6 -16.75 -24.41 17.10
C PRO A 6 -17.18 -23.59 15.88
N ASN A 7 -18.06 -22.61 16.11
CA ASN A 7 -18.51 -21.68 15.09
C ASN A 7 -17.33 -20.77 14.69
N GLY A 8 -16.58 -21.19 13.67
CA GLY A 8 -15.35 -20.56 13.17
C GLY A 8 -15.55 -19.26 12.41
N ARG A 9 -16.33 -18.31 12.94
CA ARG A 9 -16.43 -16.96 12.36
C ARG A 9 -15.48 -16.03 13.10
N LYS A 10 -14.39 -15.64 12.44
CA LYS A 10 -13.45 -14.63 12.95
C LYS A 10 -14.21 -13.32 13.31
N PRO A 11 -13.85 -12.65 14.41
CA PRO A 11 -14.37 -11.33 14.78
C PRO A 11 -14.36 -10.35 13.61
N ARG A 12 -15.34 -9.42 13.57
CA ARG A 12 -15.47 -8.43 12.48
C ARG A 12 -14.21 -7.60 12.23
N ARG A 13 -13.42 -7.32 13.27
CA ARG A 13 -12.15 -6.58 13.16
C ARG A 13 -11.08 -7.39 12.41
N ASP A 14 -10.93 -8.66 12.75
CA ASP A 14 -9.94 -9.54 12.11
C ASP A 14 -10.24 -9.74 10.62
N ARG A 15 -11.53 -9.84 10.28
CA ARG A 15 -11.97 -9.90 8.87
C ARG A 15 -11.71 -8.60 8.12
N ALA A 16 -11.83 -7.44 8.79
CA ALA A 16 -11.52 -6.15 8.17
C ALA A 16 -10.00 -6.02 7.91
N ILE A 17 -9.16 -6.47 8.84
CA ILE A 17 -7.70 -6.52 8.68
C ILE A 17 -7.32 -7.43 7.51
N GLU A 18 -7.87 -8.65 7.44
CA GLU A 18 -7.60 -9.57 6.32
C GLU A 18 -8.01 -8.99 4.96
N LEU A 19 -9.12 -8.25 4.90
CA LEU A 19 -9.58 -7.60 3.67
C LEU A 19 -8.68 -6.43 3.26
N ILE A 20 -8.18 -5.67 4.24
CA ILE A 20 -7.20 -4.61 3.99
C ILE A 20 -5.89 -5.22 3.48
N ASP A 21 -5.41 -6.29 4.11
CA ASP A 21 -4.21 -7.00 3.66
C ASP A 21 -4.37 -7.50 2.22
N GLN A 22 -5.49 -8.13 1.90
CA GLN A 22 -5.76 -8.61 0.55
C GLN A 22 -5.87 -7.49 -0.49
N PHE A 23 -6.44 -6.35 -0.11
CA PHE A 23 -6.47 -5.16 -0.96
C PHE A 23 -5.07 -4.61 -1.21
N LEU A 24 -4.26 -4.49 -0.16
CA LEU A 24 -2.87 -4.03 -0.26
C LEU A 24 -2.04 -4.97 -1.13
N GLN A 25 -2.21 -6.29 -0.98
CA GLN A 25 -1.53 -7.28 -1.82
C GLN A 25 -1.95 -7.16 -3.30
N GLN A 26 -3.24 -6.96 -3.58
CA GLN A 26 -3.69 -6.71 -4.96
C GLN A 26 -3.06 -5.43 -5.51
N LYS A 27 -3.07 -4.34 -4.74
CA LYS A 27 -2.48 -3.07 -5.17
C LYS A 27 -0.99 -3.18 -5.45
N LYS A 28 -0.23 -3.89 -4.61
CA LYS A 28 1.19 -4.18 -4.84
C LYS A 28 1.41 -4.97 -6.14
N MET A 29 0.59 -5.98 -6.40
CA MET A 29 0.66 -6.73 -7.66
C MET A 29 0.36 -5.86 -8.88
N GLU A 30 -0.70 -5.03 -8.81
CA GLU A 30 -1.04 -4.06 -9.87
C GLU A 30 0.13 -3.10 -10.12
N GLN A 31 0.70 -2.50 -9.07
CA GLN A 31 1.83 -1.58 -9.16
C GLN A 31 3.07 -2.23 -9.77
N THR A 32 3.38 -3.47 -9.37
CA THR A 32 4.52 -4.22 -9.91
C THR A 32 4.30 -4.57 -11.38
N GLN A 33 3.09 -5.00 -11.76
CA GLN A 33 2.74 -5.27 -13.15
C GLN A 33 2.87 -4.01 -14.02
N ASP A 34 2.37 -2.89 -13.51
CA ASP A 34 2.46 -1.57 -14.12
C ASP A 34 3.91 -1.14 -14.33
N TYR A 35 4.76 -1.29 -13.31
CA TYR A 35 6.19 -0.98 -13.37
C TYR A 35 6.90 -1.87 -14.39
N LEU A 36 6.63 -3.18 -14.40
CA LEU A 36 7.18 -4.10 -15.39
C LEU A 36 6.73 -3.73 -16.82
N GLY A 37 5.48 -3.30 -16.99
CA GLY A 37 4.94 -2.85 -18.28
C GLY A 37 5.56 -1.54 -18.79
N ARG A 38 5.94 -0.64 -17.87
CA ARG A 38 6.70 0.59 -18.18
C ARG A 38 8.20 0.34 -18.41
N GLY A 39 8.67 -0.85 -18.06
CA GLY A 39 10.07 -1.26 -18.10
C GLY A 39 10.79 -0.99 -16.78
N ARG A 40 11.77 -1.83 -16.47
CA ARG A 40 12.53 -1.74 -15.21
C ARG A 40 13.58 -0.63 -15.24
N ARG A 41 13.11 0.61 -15.24
CA ARG A 41 13.95 1.83 -15.26
C ARG A 41 14.99 1.85 -14.14
N PHE A 42 14.70 1.23 -13.00
CA PHE A 42 15.59 1.21 -11.84
C PHE A 42 16.38 -0.09 -11.68
N ALA A 43 16.33 -1.01 -12.66
CA ALA A 43 17.11 -2.25 -12.63
C ALA A 43 18.62 -2.03 -12.51
N GLY A 44 19.14 -0.91 -13.02
CA GLY A 44 20.57 -0.57 -12.97
C GLY A 44 21.05 0.04 -11.65
N LEU A 45 20.14 0.42 -10.75
CA LEU A 45 20.51 0.99 -9.45
C LEU A 45 20.85 -0.12 -8.46
N ASP A 46 21.73 0.13 -7.50
CA ASP A 46 21.96 -0.79 -6.38
C ASP A 46 20.88 -0.64 -5.29
N ALA A 47 20.84 -1.57 -4.34
CA ALA A 47 19.81 -1.59 -3.29
C ALA A 47 19.91 -0.40 -2.31
N VAL A 48 21.11 0.13 -2.09
CA VAL A 48 21.34 1.29 -1.21
C VAL A 48 20.78 2.54 -1.89
N GLN A 49 21.12 2.73 -3.15
CA GLN A 49 20.66 3.86 -3.96
C GLN A 49 19.13 3.82 -4.17
N LEU A 50 18.55 2.64 -4.41
CA LEU A 50 17.09 2.47 -4.46
C LEU A 50 16.42 2.89 -3.15
N SER A 51 17.01 2.52 -2.01
CA SER A 51 16.47 2.85 -0.69
C SER A 51 16.52 4.36 -0.43
N GLU A 52 17.63 5.01 -0.76
CA GLU A 52 17.81 6.47 -0.63
C GLU A 52 16.88 7.25 -1.56
N ASP A 53 16.76 6.80 -2.82
CA ASP A 53 15.87 7.40 -3.81
C ASP A 53 14.40 7.25 -3.41
N TRP A 54 14.02 6.10 -2.84
CA TRP A 54 12.68 5.87 -2.34
C TRP A 54 12.36 6.83 -1.17
N VAL A 55 13.23 6.92 -0.16
CA VAL A 55 13.07 7.87 0.96
C VAL A 55 12.93 9.30 0.46
N SER A 56 13.77 9.68 -0.51
CA SER A 56 13.74 11.01 -1.12
C SER A 56 12.43 11.27 -1.88
N ALA A 57 11.92 10.27 -2.61
CA ALA A 57 10.65 10.34 -3.31
C ALA A 57 9.48 10.52 -2.33
N VAL A 58 9.43 9.74 -1.24
CA VAL A 58 8.39 9.86 -0.20
C VAL A 58 8.39 11.26 0.42
N ARG A 59 9.56 11.76 0.86
CA ARG A 59 9.66 13.10 1.45
C ARG A 59 9.19 14.21 0.49
N ARG A 60 9.56 14.11 -0.79
CA ARG A 60 9.13 15.07 -1.81
C ARG A 60 7.64 14.97 -2.14
N TRP A 61 7.09 13.76 -2.11
CA TRP A 61 5.65 13.54 -2.26
C TRP A 61 4.87 14.13 -1.09
N LEU A 62 5.31 13.90 0.16
CA LEU A 62 4.70 14.48 1.35
C LEU A 62 4.72 16.02 1.33
N ALA A 63 5.82 16.63 0.86
CA ALA A 63 5.97 18.08 0.81
C ALA A 63 5.07 18.77 -0.23
N ARG A 64 4.67 18.09 -1.32
CA ARG A 64 4.00 18.73 -2.48
C ARG A 64 2.77 18.02 -3.04
N LYS A 65 2.41 16.83 -2.52
CA LYS A 65 1.28 15.98 -2.97
C LYS A 65 1.16 15.84 -4.49
N ASP A 66 2.28 15.55 -5.15
CA ASP A 66 2.39 15.50 -6.61
C ASP A 66 2.27 14.06 -7.13
N ARG A 67 1.30 13.82 -8.02
CA ARG A 67 1.02 12.48 -8.59
C ARG A 67 2.17 11.89 -9.40
N SER A 68 2.98 12.72 -10.07
CA SER A 68 4.16 12.21 -10.79
C SER A 68 5.21 11.63 -9.82
N ARG A 69 5.26 12.18 -8.61
CA ARG A 69 6.15 11.71 -7.54
C ARG A 69 5.62 10.45 -6.87
N GLU A 70 4.29 10.30 -6.80
CA GLU A 70 3.63 9.07 -6.34
C GLU A 70 3.99 7.88 -7.25
N GLN A 71 3.92 8.05 -8.57
CA GLN A 71 4.31 7.01 -9.52
C GLN A 71 5.80 6.63 -9.39
N THR A 72 6.68 7.61 -9.18
CA THR A 72 8.12 7.33 -8.97
C THR A 72 8.36 6.54 -7.68
N MET A 73 7.62 6.86 -6.61
CA MET A 73 7.67 6.14 -5.34
C MET A 73 7.20 4.69 -5.50
N ASP A 74 6.10 4.47 -6.22
CA ASP A 74 5.54 3.14 -6.49
C ASP A 74 6.49 2.28 -7.33
N ASP A 75 7.09 2.86 -8.37
CA ASP A 75 8.06 2.16 -9.24
C ASP A 75 9.34 1.77 -8.45
N LEU A 76 9.82 2.63 -7.54
CA LEU A 76 10.95 2.33 -6.65
C LEU A 76 10.61 1.25 -5.61
N ALA A 77 9.39 1.29 -5.05
CA ALA A 77 8.91 0.27 -4.12
C ALA A 77 8.81 -1.10 -4.82
N ALA A 78 8.27 -1.13 -6.04
CA ALA A 78 8.17 -2.35 -6.84
C ALA A 78 9.54 -2.94 -7.17
N GLU A 79 10.54 -2.13 -7.51
CA GLU A 79 11.90 -2.62 -7.77
C GLU A 79 12.57 -3.18 -6.51
N LEU A 80 12.35 -2.58 -5.33
CA LEU A 80 12.84 -3.12 -4.06
C LEU A 80 12.19 -4.47 -3.74
N GLU A 81 10.86 -4.57 -3.88
CA GLU A 81 10.12 -5.81 -3.65
C GLU A 81 10.53 -6.93 -4.62
N LEU A 82 10.75 -6.61 -5.90
CA LEU A 82 11.27 -7.55 -6.91
C LEU A 82 12.66 -8.09 -6.56
N ARG A 83 13.43 -7.37 -5.76
CA ARG A 83 14.75 -7.78 -5.26
C ARG A 83 14.70 -8.48 -3.90
N GLY A 84 13.51 -8.66 -3.33
CA GLY A 84 13.33 -9.21 -1.99
C GLY A 84 13.77 -8.26 -0.87
N ALA A 85 13.90 -6.96 -1.17
CA ALA A 85 14.18 -5.92 -0.20
C ALA A 85 12.88 -5.18 0.16
N GLU A 86 12.66 -4.95 1.46
CA GLU A 86 11.52 -4.13 1.89
C GLU A 86 11.87 -2.64 1.75
N PRO A 87 10.94 -1.80 1.27
CA PRO A 87 11.13 -0.36 1.32
C PRO A 87 11.46 0.11 2.75
N PRO A 88 12.36 1.10 2.93
CA PRO A 88 12.80 1.54 4.25
C PRO A 88 11.74 2.42 4.94
N TYR A 89 10.54 1.86 5.20
CA TYR A 89 9.43 2.55 5.86
C TYR A 89 9.82 3.14 7.21
N HIS A 90 10.76 2.49 7.92
CA HIS A 90 11.29 2.98 9.19
C HIS A 90 11.98 4.35 9.06
N ALA A 91 12.64 4.63 7.93
CA ALA A 91 13.40 5.86 7.70
C ALA A 91 12.51 7.09 7.43
N VAL A 92 11.25 6.86 7.04
CA VAL A 92 10.24 7.90 6.77
C VAL A 92 9.05 7.81 7.73
N LYS A 93 9.14 6.98 8.77
CA LYS A 93 7.99 6.68 9.64
C LYS A 93 7.48 7.92 10.36
N GLN A 94 8.38 8.79 10.81
CA GLN A 94 8.02 10.06 11.47
C GLN A 94 7.42 11.03 10.47
N GLU A 95 8.04 11.21 9.30
CA GLU A 95 7.53 12.12 8.27
C GLU A 95 6.18 11.66 7.71
N LEU A 96 5.95 10.35 7.59
CA LEU A 96 4.65 9.80 7.26
C LEU A 96 3.65 10.09 8.37
N ALA A 97 4.00 9.87 9.65
CA ALA A 97 3.11 10.16 10.77
C ALA A 97 2.74 11.66 10.84
N ASP A 98 3.72 12.55 10.68
CA ASP A 98 3.53 14.01 10.66
C ASP A 98 2.73 14.44 9.42
N GLY A 99 3.04 13.84 8.27
CA GLY A 99 2.30 14.05 7.03
C GLY A 99 0.84 13.63 7.16
N PHE A 100 0.57 12.46 7.75
CA PHE A 100 -0.78 11.97 8.01
C PHE A 100 -1.52 12.81 9.06
N ALA A 101 -0.85 13.27 10.12
CA ALA A 101 -1.43 14.17 11.13
C ALA A 101 -1.81 15.53 10.53
N ALA A 102 -0.91 16.15 9.74
CA ALA A 102 -1.21 17.39 9.02
C ALA A 102 -2.30 17.22 7.94
N ILE A 103 -2.43 16.01 7.41
CA ILE A 103 -3.49 15.59 6.48
C ILE A 103 -4.83 15.38 7.19
N GLU A 104 -4.80 14.85 8.41
CA GLU A 104 -5.98 14.63 9.27
C GLU A 104 -6.54 15.97 9.75
N GLU A 105 -5.68 16.95 10.04
CA GLU A 105 -6.04 18.32 10.40
C GLU A 105 -6.61 19.14 9.21
N LEU A 106 -6.22 18.81 7.97
CA LEU A 106 -6.69 19.47 6.74
C LEU A 106 -7.93 18.82 6.10
N GLU A 107 -8.74 18.13 6.89
CA GLU A 107 -9.87 17.29 6.48
C GLU A 107 -9.46 16.07 5.63
N GLN A 108 -9.75 14.86 6.15
CA GLN A 108 -10.16 13.69 5.37
C GLN A 108 -9.62 13.68 3.92
N THR A 109 -8.29 13.56 3.78
CA THR A 109 -7.66 13.83 2.48
C THR A 109 -8.30 13.04 1.36
N LYS A 110 -8.32 13.62 0.17
CA LYS A 110 -8.73 12.92 -1.06
C LYS A 110 -8.11 11.53 -1.17
N VAL A 111 -6.87 11.34 -0.68
CA VAL A 111 -6.18 10.06 -0.63
C VAL A 111 -6.83 9.08 0.36
N GLY A 112 -7.11 9.49 1.60
CA GLY A 112 -7.82 8.64 2.57
C GLY A 112 -9.26 8.30 2.14
N LYS A 113 -9.99 9.27 1.57
CA LYS A 113 -11.32 9.05 1.00
C LYS A 113 -11.27 8.16 -0.25
N GLN A 114 -10.25 8.29 -1.09
CA GLN A 114 -10.07 7.45 -2.27
C GLN A 114 -9.68 6.03 -1.87
N LEU A 115 -8.76 5.86 -0.92
CA LEU A 115 -8.39 4.58 -0.33
C LEU A 115 -9.61 3.89 0.28
N ALA A 116 -10.41 4.60 1.08
CA ALA A 116 -11.64 4.05 1.66
C ALA A 116 -12.67 3.67 0.58
N ARG A 117 -12.79 4.44 -0.51
CA ARG A 117 -13.65 4.13 -1.66
C ARG A 117 -13.16 2.91 -2.41
N ASP A 118 -11.87 2.82 -2.70
CA ASP A 118 -11.27 1.72 -3.44
C ASP A 118 -11.38 0.41 -2.63
N ILE A 119 -11.16 0.48 -1.31
CA ILE A 119 -11.43 -0.63 -0.40
C ILE A 119 -12.92 -1.01 -0.42
N ALA A 120 -13.84 -0.04 -0.42
CA ALA A 120 -15.28 -0.31 -0.46
C ALA A 120 -15.73 -0.91 -1.81
N VAL A 121 -15.14 -0.50 -2.92
CA VAL A 121 -15.38 -1.06 -4.27
C VAL A 121 -14.84 -2.48 -4.33
N PHE A 122 -13.60 -2.71 -3.89
CA PHE A 122 -13.01 -4.04 -3.81
C PHE A 122 -13.83 -5.00 -2.92
N MET A 123 -14.34 -4.53 -1.79
CA MET A 123 -15.25 -5.30 -0.93
C MET A 123 -16.60 -5.62 -1.60
N ARG A 124 -17.05 -4.80 -2.58
CA ARG A 124 -18.30 -5.00 -3.33
C ARG A 124 -18.12 -5.94 -4.53
N GLU A 125 -16.98 -5.86 -5.22
CA GLU A 125 -16.70 -6.62 -6.45
C GLU A 125 -16.19 -8.04 -6.18
N ARG A 126 -15.70 -8.32 -4.98
CA ARG A 126 -15.40 -9.71 -4.61
C ARG A 126 -16.70 -10.52 -4.51
N PRO A 127 -16.84 -11.65 -5.22
CA PRO A 127 -17.90 -12.59 -4.92
C PRO A 127 -17.77 -12.96 -3.44
N ARG A 128 -18.89 -12.90 -2.70
CA ARG A 128 -18.96 -13.56 -1.39
C ARG A 128 -18.56 -15.00 -1.64
N THR A 129 -17.31 -15.35 -1.35
CA THR A 129 -16.91 -16.74 -1.25
C THR A 129 -17.69 -17.28 -0.06
N LEU A 130 -18.84 -17.86 -0.39
CA LEU A 130 -19.53 -18.83 0.44
C LEU A 130 -18.53 -19.96 0.65
N HIS A 131 -18.03 -20.07 1.87
CA HIS A 131 -17.62 -21.33 2.45
C HIS A 131 -17.93 -21.28 3.95
#